data_AF-A0A1B2YZC4-F1
#
_entry.id   AF-A0A1B2YZC4-F1
#
_cell.length_a   1.000
_cell.length_b   1.000
_cell.length_c   1.000
_cell.angle_alpha   90.00
_cell.angle_beta   90.00
_cell.angle_gamma   90.00
#
_symmetry.space_group_name_H-M   'P 1'
#
loop_
_entity.id
_entity.type
_entity.pdbx_description
1 polymer ?
#
loop_
_entity_poly.entity_id
_entity_poly.type
_entity_poly.pdbx_seq_one_letter_code
_entity_poly.pdbx_strand_id
1 'polypeptide(L)'
;MIKSSVMKAVNILILLFSILLFSCSSTNNSITASSEDKVQTVKEKMMEAGFTKGTVVISKIEGDCPITIKVQGKDAPYFLDPINLENIEINEGENIWFKFAGLMMMNRCEKANPISIIEIVKNK
;
A
#
# COMPACT_ATOMS: atom_id res chain seq x y z
N MET A 1 9.90 66.33 -18.60
CA MET A 1 10.52 65.57 -17.50
C MET A 1 9.79 64.24 -17.24
N ILE A 2 9.45 63.46 -18.29
CA ILE A 2 8.55 62.28 -18.18
C ILE A 2 9.20 60.97 -18.70
N LYS A 3 10.32 61.05 -19.43
CA LYS A 3 10.93 59.89 -20.11
C LYS A 3 11.71 58.92 -19.21
N SER A 4 12.12 59.32 -18.00
CA SER A 4 13.03 58.50 -17.17
C SER A 4 12.31 57.47 -16.27
N SER A 5 11.09 57.76 -15.80
CA SER A 5 10.35 56.82 -14.92
C SER A 5 9.77 55.62 -15.67
N VAL A 6 9.39 55.78 -16.94
CA VAL A 6 8.80 54.70 -17.74
C VAL A 6 9.85 53.60 -18.04
N MET A 7 11.10 53.99 -18.30
CA MET A 7 12.17 53.05 -18.64
C MET A 7 12.59 52.18 -17.43
N LYS A 8 12.49 52.71 -16.21
CA LYS A 8 12.76 51.95 -14.97
C LYS A 8 11.64 50.94 -14.66
N ALA A 9 10.39 51.31 -14.91
CA ALA A 9 9.24 50.43 -14.71
C ALA A 9 9.21 49.25 -15.71
N VAL A 10 9.59 49.50 -16.96
CA VAL A 10 9.68 48.45 -18.00
C VAL A 10 10.80 47.45 -17.67
N ASN A 11 11.92 47.90 -17.10
CA ASN A 11 13.06 47.03 -16.77
C ASN A 11 12.82 46.16 -15.51
N ILE A 12 11.96 46.60 -14.59
CA ILE A 12 11.58 45.83 -13.39
C ILE A 12 10.54 44.74 -13.73
N LEU A 13 9.68 44.96 -14.73
CA LEU A 13 8.67 43.98 -15.13
C LEU A 13 9.25 42.79 -15.91
N ILE A 14 10.38 42.99 -16.60
CA ILE A 14 11.08 41.95 -17.37
C ILE A 14 11.83 40.96 -16.45
N LEU A 15 12.23 41.38 -15.24
CA LEU A 15 12.98 40.55 -14.30
C LEU A 15 12.12 39.54 -13.51
N LEU A 16 10.80 39.72 -13.47
CA LEU A 16 9.86 38.85 -12.74
C LEU A 16 9.31 37.69 -13.59
N PHE A 17 9.55 37.67 -14.90
CA PHE A 17 9.02 36.63 -15.80
C PHE A 17 9.92 35.38 -15.93
N SER A 18 11.15 35.43 -15.42
CA SER A 18 12.15 34.36 -15.61
C SER A 18 12.06 33.18 -14.63
N ILE A 19 11.09 33.15 -13.71
CA ILE A 19 11.01 32.14 -12.64
C ILE A 19 10.05 30.97 -12.99
N LEU A 20 9.42 30.97 -14.17
CA LEU A 20 8.38 29.99 -14.52
C LEU A 20 8.80 28.86 -15.47
N LEU A 21 10.11 28.64 -15.71
CA LEU A 21 10.58 27.59 -16.64
C LEU A 21 11.40 26.46 -16.01
N PHE A 22 11.12 26.09 -14.75
CA PHE A 22 11.47 24.75 -14.25
C PHE A 22 10.30 23.79 -14.46
N SER A 23 9.96 23.53 -15.74
CA SER A 23 9.23 22.32 -16.09
C SER A 23 10.20 21.16 -15.89
N CYS A 24 9.99 20.39 -14.82
CA CYS A 24 10.65 19.11 -14.61
C CYS A 24 10.20 18.16 -15.74
N SER A 25 10.94 18.16 -16.85
CA SER A 25 10.85 17.08 -17.83
C SER A 25 11.45 15.84 -17.17
N SER A 26 10.59 15.06 -16.50
CA SER A 26 10.95 13.71 -16.09
C SER A 26 11.32 12.92 -17.34
N THR A 27 12.62 12.73 -17.55
CA THR A 27 13.15 11.77 -18.52
C THR A 27 12.53 10.42 -18.15
N ASN A 28 11.54 9.98 -18.91
CA ASN A 28 11.11 8.59 -18.90
C ASN A 28 12.24 7.78 -19.53
N ASN A 29 13.27 7.52 -18.74
CA ASN A 29 14.15 6.40 -18.97
C ASN A 29 13.23 5.18 -18.93
N SER A 30 12.82 4.69 -20.09
CA SER A 30 12.30 3.35 -20.25
C SER A 30 13.46 2.39 -19.99
N ILE A 31 13.89 2.33 -18.72
CA ILE A 31 14.57 1.18 -18.18
C ILE A 31 13.53 0.08 -18.33
N THR A 32 13.89 -0.93 -19.11
CA THR A 32 13.23 -2.22 -19.13
C THR A 32 13.32 -2.78 -17.71
N ALA A 33 12.47 -2.27 -16.82
CA ALA A 33 12.38 -2.70 -15.44
C ALA A 33 11.87 -4.13 -15.50
N SER A 34 12.76 -5.04 -15.09
CA SER A 34 12.50 -6.45 -14.89
C SER A 34 11.18 -6.63 -14.14
N SER A 35 10.46 -7.72 -14.41
CA SER A 35 9.24 -8.05 -13.66
C SER A 35 9.48 -8.06 -12.14
N GLU A 36 10.69 -8.41 -11.70
CA GLU A 36 11.12 -8.39 -10.30
C GLU A 36 11.17 -6.97 -9.70
N ASP A 37 11.75 -6.00 -10.40
CA ASP A 37 11.83 -4.61 -9.93
C ASP A 37 10.44 -3.98 -9.77
N LYS A 38 9.53 -4.30 -10.70
CA LYS A 38 8.13 -3.86 -10.62
C LYS A 38 7.40 -4.50 -9.45
N VAL A 39 7.59 -5.79 -9.19
CA VAL A 39 6.97 -6.51 -8.06
C VAL A 39 7.49 -5.98 -6.72
N GLN A 40 8.78 -5.71 -6.60
CA GLN A 40 9.37 -5.13 -5.40
C GLN A 40 8.81 -3.71 -5.14
N THR A 41 8.71 -2.89 -6.18
CA THR A 41 8.13 -1.54 -6.09
C THR A 41 6.67 -1.57 -5.62
N VAL A 42 5.85 -2.53 -6.11
CA VAL A 42 4.46 -2.68 -5.66
C VAL A 42 4.40 -3.12 -4.20
N LYS A 43 5.25 -4.07 -3.79
CA LYS A 43 5.32 -4.56 -2.41
C LYS A 43 5.63 -3.41 -1.44
N GLU A 44 6.62 -2.59 -1.75
CA GLU A 44 7.01 -1.44 -0.93
C GLU A 44 5.87 -0.43 -0.79
N LYS A 45 5.20 -0.07 -1.89
CA LYS A 45 4.05 0.83 -1.88
C LYS A 45 2.89 0.32 -1.04
N MET A 46 2.58 -0.97 -1.11
CA MET A 46 1.50 -1.57 -0.31
C MET A 46 1.84 -1.52 1.19
N MET A 47 3.08 -1.84 1.55
CA MET A 47 3.54 -1.76 2.95
C MET A 47 3.56 -0.32 3.47
N GLU A 48 4.02 0.64 2.66
CA GLU A 48 4.00 2.07 3.00
C GLU A 48 2.58 2.60 3.19
N ALA A 49 1.64 2.11 2.39
CA ALA A 49 0.21 2.39 2.55
C ALA A 49 -0.45 1.66 3.74
N GLY A 50 0.32 0.93 4.55
CA GLY A 50 -0.13 0.27 5.78
C GLY A 50 -0.75 -1.12 5.57
N PHE A 51 -0.64 -1.70 4.38
CA PHE A 51 -1.11 -3.06 4.13
C PHE A 51 -0.11 -4.10 4.62
N THR A 52 -0.66 -5.20 5.12
CA THR A 52 0.06 -6.42 5.44
C THR A 52 -0.14 -7.43 4.32
N LYS A 53 0.93 -8.12 3.90
CA LYS A 53 0.82 -9.25 2.98
C LYS A 53 0.52 -10.52 3.75
N GLY A 54 -0.45 -11.30 3.27
CA GLY A 54 -0.75 -12.60 3.84
C GLY A 54 -1.20 -13.62 2.79
N THR A 55 -1.23 -14.88 3.21
CA THR A 55 -1.74 -15.99 2.42
C THR A 55 -2.90 -16.64 3.17
N VAL A 56 -4.01 -16.83 2.49
CA VAL A 56 -5.20 -17.47 3.05
C VAL A 56 -4.94 -18.95 3.30
N VAL A 57 -5.35 -19.45 4.46
CA VAL A 57 -5.30 -20.85 4.86
C VAL A 57 -6.64 -21.25 5.47
N ILE A 58 -7.30 -22.23 4.87
CA ILE A 58 -8.61 -22.76 5.19
C ILE A 58 -8.43 -24.13 5.83
N SER A 59 -8.98 -24.31 7.02
CA SER A 59 -8.99 -25.60 7.70
C SER A 59 -10.34 -26.30 7.55
N LYS A 60 -10.29 -27.62 7.42
CA LYS A 60 -11.46 -28.51 7.47
C LYS A 60 -11.51 -29.35 8.74
N ILE A 61 -10.55 -29.16 9.65
CA ILE A 61 -10.44 -29.92 10.88
C ILE A 61 -11.43 -29.34 11.89
N GLU A 62 -12.23 -30.21 12.51
CA GLU A 62 -13.18 -29.81 13.54
C GLU A 62 -12.44 -29.19 14.74
N GLY A 63 -12.93 -28.04 15.22
CA GLY A 63 -12.32 -27.29 16.33
C GLY A 63 -11.13 -26.40 15.96
N ASP A 64 -10.70 -26.40 14.69
CA ASP A 64 -9.67 -25.48 14.19
C ASP A 64 -10.29 -24.16 13.67
N CYS A 65 -9.48 -23.10 13.51
CA CYS A 65 -9.93 -21.88 12.84
C CYS A 65 -10.30 -22.17 11.37
N PRO A 66 -11.56 -21.93 10.94
CA PRO A 66 -12.00 -22.27 9.59
C PRO A 66 -11.20 -21.55 8.51
N ILE A 67 -10.87 -20.27 8.75
CA ILE A 67 -10.08 -19.44 7.85
C ILE A 67 -9.07 -18.68 8.69
N THR A 68 -7.81 -18.70 8.25
CA THR A 68 -6.73 -17.90 8.82
C THR A 68 -5.94 -17.21 7.72
N ILE A 69 -5.25 -16.14 8.07
CA ILE A 69 -4.31 -15.45 7.19
C ILE A 69 -2.91 -15.68 7.77
N LYS A 70 -2.08 -16.42 7.04
CA LYS A 70 -0.67 -16.61 7.38
C LYS A 70 0.11 -15.37 6.97
N VAL A 71 0.80 -14.76 7.92
CA VAL A 71 1.68 -13.62 7.69
C VAL A 71 3.12 -14.02 7.96
N GLN A 72 4.04 -13.59 7.10
CA GLN A 72 5.46 -13.77 7.34
C GLN A 72 5.92 -12.73 8.37
N GLY A 73 6.07 -13.14 9.62
CA GLY A 73 6.68 -12.31 10.67
C GLY A 73 8.20 -12.21 10.51
N LYS A 74 8.81 -11.38 11.38
CA LYS A 74 10.27 -11.18 11.40
C LYS A 74 11.01 -12.47 11.76
N ASP A 75 10.56 -13.15 12.82
CA ASP A 75 11.22 -14.34 13.35
C ASP A 75 10.56 -15.64 12.87
N ALA A 76 9.22 -15.66 12.82
CA ALA A 76 8.42 -16.82 12.43
C ALA A 76 7.11 -16.37 11.76
N PRO A 77 6.51 -17.23 10.91
CA PRO A 77 5.15 -16.99 10.46
C PRO A 77 4.17 -17.02 11.63
N TYR A 78 3.14 -16.19 11.56
CA TYR A 78 2.03 -16.19 12.52
C TYR A 78 0.70 -16.17 11.76
N PHE A 79 -0.38 -16.51 12.47
CA PHE A 79 -1.71 -16.64 11.88
C PHE A 79 -2.68 -15.65 12.52
N LEU A 80 -3.50 -15.03 11.69
CA LEU A 80 -4.57 -14.14 12.10
C LEU A 80 -5.92 -14.76 11.74
N ASP A 81 -6.90 -14.57 12.61
CA ASP A 81 -8.25 -15.13 12.53
C ASP A 81 -9.26 -14.01 12.22
N PRO A 82 -9.58 -13.76 10.94
CA PRO A 82 -10.52 -12.71 10.57
C PRO A 82 -11.96 -13.05 10.96
N ILE A 83 -12.64 -12.11 11.62
CA ILE A 83 -14.00 -12.35 12.12
C ILE A 83 -15.11 -11.89 11.17
N ASN A 84 -14.80 -11.04 10.19
CA ASN A 84 -15.78 -10.33 9.37
C ASN A 84 -15.56 -10.58 7.86
N LEU A 85 -15.59 -11.84 7.44
CA LEU A 85 -15.38 -12.26 6.04
C LEU A 85 -16.66 -12.51 5.23
N GLU A 86 -17.84 -12.32 5.81
CA GLU A 86 -19.13 -12.77 5.26
C GLU A 86 -19.40 -12.33 3.80
N ASN A 87 -18.89 -11.16 3.41
CA ASN A 87 -19.08 -10.58 2.08
C ASN A 87 -17.77 -10.51 1.27
N ILE A 88 -16.75 -11.25 1.69
CA ILE A 88 -15.44 -11.29 1.03
C ILE A 88 -15.25 -12.70 0.48
N GLU A 89 -15.30 -12.83 -0.84
CA GLU A 89 -14.89 -14.08 -1.48
C GLU A 89 -13.41 -14.33 -1.15
N ILE A 90 -13.07 -15.51 -0.63
CA ILE A 90 -11.70 -15.84 -0.24
C ILE A 90 -11.42 -17.27 -0.66
N ASN A 91 -10.31 -17.48 -1.35
CA ASN A 91 -9.89 -18.80 -1.82
C ASN A 91 -8.66 -19.31 -1.06
N GLU A 92 -8.57 -20.62 -0.89
CA GLU A 92 -7.39 -21.27 -0.29
C GLU A 92 -6.11 -20.89 -1.04
N GLY A 93 -5.05 -20.53 -0.31
CA GLY A 93 -3.75 -20.17 -0.87
C GLY A 93 -3.69 -18.79 -1.55
N GLU A 94 -4.78 -18.02 -1.54
CA GLU A 94 -4.82 -16.70 -2.14
C GLU A 94 -3.87 -15.74 -1.42
N ASN A 95 -3.06 -15.00 -2.19
CA ASN A 95 -2.20 -13.95 -1.66
C ASN A 95 -2.96 -12.62 -1.65
N ILE A 96 -3.08 -12.05 -0.46
CA ILE A 96 -3.85 -10.83 -0.23
C ILE A 96 -2.98 -9.77 0.44
N TRP A 97 -3.33 -8.52 0.16
CA TRP A 97 -2.89 -7.37 0.94
C TRP A 97 -4.07 -6.88 1.76
N PHE A 98 -3.88 -6.70 3.07
CA PHE A 98 -4.98 -6.33 3.95
C PHE A 98 -4.56 -5.38 5.06
N LYS A 99 -5.49 -4.52 5.46
CA LYS A 99 -5.41 -3.74 6.70
C LYS A 99 -6.35 -4.35 7.71
N PHE A 100 -5.97 -4.31 8.98
CA PHE A 100 -6.77 -4.91 10.04
C PHE A 100 -6.60 -4.19 11.36
N ALA A 101 -7.57 -4.38 12.24
CA ALA A 101 -7.47 -4.09 13.65
C ALA A 101 -7.37 -5.40 14.43
N GLY A 102 -6.41 -5.48 15.36
CA GLY A 102 -6.39 -6.55 16.35
C GLY A 102 -7.57 -6.42 17.31
N LEU A 103 -8.20 -7.54 17.65
CA LEU A 103 -9.32 -7.56 18.57
C LEU A 103 -8.85 -8.04 19.95
N MET A 104 -9.39 -7.46 21.02
CA MET A 104 -9.09 -7.87 22.40
C MET A 104 -10.00 -8.99 22.90
N MET A 105 -10.64 -9.73 22.00
CA MET A 105 -11.47 -10.88 22.37
C MET A 105 -10.62 -12.14 22.57
N MET A 106 -11.18 -13.12 23.26
CA MET A 106 -10.55 -14.43 23.37
C MET A 106 -10.40 -15.07 21.97
N ASN A 107 -9.27 -15.75 21.76
CA ASN A 107 -9.02 -16.47 20.51
C ASN A 107 -10.10 -17.54 20.29
N ARG A 108 -10.59 -17.67 19.04
CA ARG A 108 -11.58 -18.69 18.66
C ARG A 108 -10.94 -20.05 18.40
N CYS A 109 -9.63 -20.07 18.19
CA CYS A 109 -8.82 -21.29 18.08
C CYS A 109 -7.43 -21.03 18.68
N GLU A 110 -6.66 -22.10 18.94
CA GLU A 110 -5.37 -21.98 19.61
C GLU A 110 -4.29 -21.28 18.77
N LYS A 111 -4.33 -21.44 17.43
CA LYS A 111 -3.21 -21.08 16.55
C LYS A 111 -3.20 -19.64 16.04
N ALA A 112 -4.29 -18.88 16.21
CA ALA A 112 -4.47 -17.59 15.54
C ALA A 112 -5.15 -16.54 16.42
N ASN A 113 -4.74 -15.28 16.26
CA ASN A 113 -5.29 -14.15 17.00
C ASN A 113 -6.42 -13.46 16.21
N PRO A 114 -7.53 -13.07 16.87
CA PRO A 114 -8.69 -12.52 16.21
C PRO A 114 -8.44 -11.10 15.68
N ILE A 115 -8.88 -10.85 14.45
CA ILE A 115 -8.78 -9.53 13.79
C ILE A 115 -10.07 -9.14 13.10
N SER A 116 -10.29 -7.84 12.93
CA SER A 116 -11.28 -7.29 12.00
C SER A 116 -10.55 -6.80 10.76
N ILE A 117 -10.91 -7.31 9.58
CA ILE A 117 -10.46 -6.78 8.30
C ILE A 117 -11.07 -5.39 8.11
N ILE A 118 -10.23 -4.42 7.78
CA ILE A 118 -10.62 -3.04 7.45
C ILE A 118 -10.66 -2.87 5.93
N GLU A 119 -9.64 -3.38 5.25
CA GLU A 119 -9.48 -3.26 3.80
C GLU A 119 -8.77 -4.49 3.26
N ILE A 120 -9.14 -4.95 2.07
CA ILE A 120 -8.50 -6.07 1.39
C ILE A 120 -8.32 -5.75 -0.10
N VAL A 121 -7.12 -6.05 -0.61
CA VAL A 121 -6.75 -5.96 -2.01
C VAL A 121 -6.24 -7.34 -2.43
N LYS A 122 -6.95 -7.96 -3.35
CA LYS A 122 -6.57 -9.26 -3.92
C LYS A 122 -5.61 -9.05 -5.08
N ASN A 123 -4.59 -9.89 -5.19
CA ASN A 123 -3.81 -9.97 -6.41
C ASN A 123 -4.64 -10.71 -7.46
N LYS A 124 -5.06 -9.99 -8.52
CA LYS A 124 -5.63 -10.62 -9.73
C LYS A 124 -4.52 -11.19 -10.60
#